data_AF-A0A418T180-F1
#
_entry.id   AF-A0A418T180-F1
#
_cell.length_a   1.000
_cell.length_b   1.000
_cell.length_c   1.000
_cell.angle_alpha   90.00
_cell.angle_beta   90.00
_cell.angle_gamma   90.00
#
_symmetry.space_group_name_H-M   'P 1'
#
loop_
_entity.id
_entity.type
_entity.pdbx_description
1 polymer ?
#
loop_
_entity_poly.entity_id
_entity_poly.type
_entity_poly.pdbx_seq_one_letter_code
_entity_poly.pdbx_strand_id
1 'polypeptide(L)' 'MIWFILMFIVLLSGSLTMMIRQRAAKREIVLVTSLMLLGFADWMSILLGHKFKSSKVIALLIDLVGL' A
#
# COMPACT_ATOMS: atom_id res chain seq x y z
N MET A 1 -11.19 5.85 11.93
CA MET A 1 -10.90 4.73 10.99
C MET A 1 -11.45 4.99 9.59
N ILE A 2 -12.77 5.20 9.42
CA ILE A 2 -13.37 5.39 8.09
C ILE A 2 -12.75 6.56 7.30
N TRP A 3 -12.44 7.68 7.98
CA TRP A 3 -11.81 8.85 7.36
C TRP A 3 -10.40 8.57 6.83
N PHE A 4 -9.63 7.75 7.55
CA PHE A 4 -8.28 7.36 7.14
C PHE A 4 -8.31 6.48 5.88
N ILE A 5 -9.25 5.53 5.84
CA ILE A 5 -9.47 4.67 4.67
C ILE A 5 -9.93 5.50 3.47
N LEU A 6 -10.85 6.45 3.67
CA LEU A 6 -11.32 7.35 2.62
C LEU A 6 -10.18 8.21 2.05
N MET A 7 -9.36 8.81 2.90
CA MET A 7 -8.18 9.58 2.47
C MET A 7 -7.18 8.71 1.70
N PHE A 8 -6.93 7.48 2.18
CA PHE A 8 -6.04 6.54 1.50
C PHE A 8 -6.54 6.17 0.11
N ILE A 9 -7.84 5.87 -0.03
CA ILE A 9 -8.45 5.54 -1.33
C ILE A 9 -8.33 6.71 -2.30
N VAL A 10 -8.60 7.94 -1.84
CA VAL A 10 -8.49 9.15 -2.69
C VAL A 10 -7.04 9.36 -3.15
N LEU A 11 -6.07 9.24 -2.26
CA LEU A 11 -4.64 9.38 -2.57
C LEU A 11 -4.14 8.28 -3.51
N LEU A 12 -4.49 7.03 -3.24
CA LEU A 12 -4.12 5.87 -4.06
C LEU A 12 -4.68 6.02 -5.48
N SER A 13 -5.96 6.37 -5.58
CA SER A 13 -6.65 6.57 -6.87
C SER A 13 -6.06 7.74 -7.65
N GLY A 14 -5.75 8.85 -6.96
CA GLY A 14 -5.09 10.02 -7.57
C GLY A 14 -3.70 9.68 -8.10
N SER A 15 -2.89 8.96 -7.31
CA SER A 15 -1.55 8.52 -7.69
C SER A 15 -1.59 7.57 -8.90
N LEU A 16 -2.47 6.56 -8.87
CA LEU A 16 -2.66 5.62 -9.98
C LEU A 16 -3.09 6.35 -11.26
N THR A 17 -4.04 7.27 -11.15
CA THR A 17 -4.54 8.06 -12.29
C THR A 17 -3.42 8.91 -12.89
N MET A 18 -2.58 9.53 -12.06
CA MET A 18 -1.41 10.29 -12.53
C MET A 18 -0.37 9.40 -13.20
N MET A 19 -0.01 8.25 -12.61
CA MET A 19 1.01 7.36 -13.18
C MET A 19 0.55 6.75 -14.51
N ILE A 20 -0.73 6.42 -14.64
CA ILE A 20 -1.33 5.96 -15.91
C ILE A 20 -1.27 7.09 -16.95
N ARG A 21 -1.61 8.32 -16.55
CA ARG A 21 -1.59 9.49 -17.44
C ARG A 21 -0.17 9.86 -17.90
N GLN A 22 0.83 9.66 -17.05
CA GLN A 22 2.24 9.88 -17.37
C GLN A 22 2.88 8.73 -18.15
N ARG A 23 2.12 7.65 -18.46
CA ARG A 23 2.64 6.40 -19.06
C ARG A 23 3.88 5.87 -18.32
N ALA A 24 3.86 5.96 -16.99
CA ALA A 24 4.94 5.46 -16.15
C ALA A 24 5.19 3.97 -16.43
N ALA A 25 6.43 3.52 -16.26
CA ALA A 25 6.76 2.12 -16.49
C ALA A 25 5.90 1.23 -15.59
N LYS A 26 5.36 0.14 -16.14
CA LYS A 26 4.50 -0.80 -15.38
C LYS A 26 5.18 -1.26 -14.08
N ARG A 27 6.50 -1.40 -14.09
CA ARG A 27 7.31 -1.76 -12.92
C ARG A 27 7.27 -0.69 -11.82
N GLU A 28 7.35 0.58 -12.16
CA GLU A 28 7.26 1.68 -11.19
C GLU A 28 5.86 1.76 -10.59
N ILE A 29 4.81 1.58 -11.41
CA ILE A 29 3.42 1.55 -10.94
C ILE A 29 3.23 0.45 -9.90
N VAL A 30 3.74 -0.74 -10.18
CA VAL A 30 3.67 -1.87 -9.24
C VAL A 30 4.46 -1.57 -7.97
N LEU A 31 5.70 -1.06 -8.08
CA LEU A 31 6.52 -0.72 -6.90
C LEU A 31 5.87 0.31 -5.99
N VAL A 32 5.37 1.41 -6.56
CA VAL A 32 4.71 2.49 -5.81
C VAL A 32 3.42 1.97 -5.16
N THR A 33 2.63 1.19 -5.89
CA THR A 33 1.38 0.62 -5.38
C THR A 33 1.66 -0.36 -4.23
N SER A 34 2.67 -1.22 -4.36
CA SER A 34 3.08 -2.15 -3.31
C SER A 34 3.57 -1.43 -2.06
N LEU A 35 4.38 -0.37 -2.19
CA LEU A 35 4.83 0.47 -1.06
C LEU A 35 3.66 1.14 -0.35
N MET A 36 2.71 1.70 -1.09
CA MET A 36 1.52 2.32 -0.51
C MET A 36 0.65 1.29 0.23
N LEU A 37 0.47 0.10 -0.32
CA LEU A 37 -0.28 -0.99 0.33
C LEU A 37 0.42 -1.49 1.61
N LEU A 38 1.75 -1.56 1.61
CA LEU A 38 2.55 -1.91 2.78
C LEU A 38 2.37 -0.90 3.92
N GLY A 39 2.51 0.40 3.61
CA GLY A 39 2.27 1.46 4.58
C GLY A 39 0.84 1.46 5.12
N PHE A 40 -0.14 1.18 4.26
CA PHE A 40 -1.54 1.04 4.67
C PHE A 40 -1.77 -0.17 5.59
N ALA A 41 -1.17 -1.32 5.28
CA ALA A 41 -1.25 -2.50 6.13
C ALA A 41 -0.63 -2.25 7.51
N ASP A 42 0.49 -1.55 7.58
CA ASP A 42 1.14 -1.17 8.84
C ASP A 42 0.26 -0.24 9.68
N TRP A 43 -0.28 0.82 9.07
CA TRP A 43 -1.22 1.73 9.72
C TRP A 43 -2.51 1.03 10.18
N MET A 44 -3.03 0.09 9.38
CA MET A 44 -4.17 -0.73 9.78
C MET A 44 -3.84 -1.63 10.98
N SER A 45 -2.64 -2.19 11.06
CA SER A 45 -2.20 -2.97 12.22
C SER A 45 -2.12 -2.14 13.50
N ILE A 46 -1.66 -0.90 13.40
CA ILE A 46 -1.63 0.07 14.49
C ILE A 46 -3.06 0.44 14.91
N LEU A 47 -3.92 0.80 13.94
CA LEU A 47 -5.30 1.22 14.17
C LEU A 47 -6.19 0.11 14.76
N LEU A 48 -5.93 -1.17 14.43
CA LEU A 48 -6.63 -2.32 15.01
C LEU A 48 -6.04 -2.80 16.34
N GLY A 49 -5.08 -2.07 16.91
CA GLY A 49 -4.48 -2.41 18.21
C GLY A 49 -3.76 -3.76 18.17
N HIS A 50 -2.94 -4.00 17.13
CA HIS A 50 -2.12 -5.21 16.96
C HIS A 50 -2.88 -6.54 16.84
N LYS A 51 -4.23 -6.55 16.76
CA LYS A 51 -5.00 -7.79 16.51
C LYS A 51 -4.71 -8.43 15.15
N PHE A 52 -4.32 -7.61 14.17
CA PHE A 52 -3.75 -8.05 12.91
C PHE A 52 -2.22 -7.93 13.00
N LYS A 53 -1.49 -9.05 13.10
CA LYS A 53 -0.02 -9.06 13.01
C LYS A 53 0.40 -8.70 11.58
N SER A 54 0.63 -7.42 11.30
CA SER A 54 1.14 -6.95 10.00
C SER A 54 2.47 -7.58 9.63
N SER A 55 3.26 -8.03 10.61
CA SER A 55 4.52 -8.72 10.39
C SER A 55 4.41 -9.92 9.44
N LYS A 56 3.27 -10.65 9.40
CA LYS A 56 3.11 -11.76 8.45
C LYS A 56 2.86 -11.30 7.02
N VAL A 57 2.11 -10.22 6.83
CA VAL A 57 1.82 -9.66 5.50
C VAL A 57 3.05 -8.96 4.94
N ILE A 58 3.78 -8.24 5.80
CA ILE A 58 5.07 -7.61 5.48
C ILE A 58 6.11 -8.67 5.16
N ALA A 59 6.21 -9.74 5.95
CA ALA A 59 7.12 -10.86 5.65
C ALA A 59 6.80 -11.51 4.30
N LEU A 60 5.52 -11.75 4.00
CA LEU A 60 5.11 -12.35 2.73
C LEU A 60 5.39 -11.41 1.54
N LEU A 61 5.22 -10.10 1.72
CA LEU A 61 5.57 -9.11 0.68
C LEU A 61 7.08 -8.98 0.47
N ILE A 62 7.90 -9.07 1.52
CA ILE A 62 9.37 -9.09 1.42
C ILE A 62 9.83 -10.37 0.71
N ASP A 63 9.24 -11.51 1.07
CA ASP A 63 9.51 -12.81 0.44
C ASP A 63 9.10 -12.82 -1.04
N LEU A 64 7.96 -12.21 -1.38
CA LEU A 64 7.48 -12.06 -2.75
C LEU A 64 8.34 -11.10 -3.60
N VAL A 65 8.98 -10.11 -2.96
CA VAL A 65 9.91 -9.17 -3.62
C VAL A 65 11.32 -9.78 -3.73
N GLY A 66 11.59 -10.89 -3.03
CA GLY A 66 12.79 -11.72 -3.21
C GLY A 66 14.05 -11.14 -2.59
N LEU A 67 13.98 -10.72 -1.33
CA LEU A 67 15.19 -10.48 -0.52
C LEU A 67 15.64 -11.75 0.22
#